data_AF-Q0DL00-F1
#
_entry.id   AF-Q0DL00-F1
#
_cell.length_a   1.000
_cell.length_b   1.000
_cell.length_c   1.000
_cell.angle_alpha   90.00
_cell.angle_beta   90.00
_cell.angle_gamma   90.00
#
_symmetry.space_group_name_H-M   'P 1'
#
loop_
_entity.id
_entity.type
_entity.pdbx_description
1 polymer ?
#
loop_
_entity_poly.entity_id
_entity_poly.type
_entity_poly.pdbx_seq_one_letter_code
_entity_poly.pdbx_strand_id
1 'polypeptide(L)'
;MLLKSKFKLATAIGIVLSMLSLLVHLFLANYSAGGITRYSLHMDDVLPFGPRPRPRRLWGSLSTLDHLHPYAKPRKIYPALDYHNGFIYAKIYGGFEKIQSSICDLVAVARLLNATLVIPEIQATTRAKGISSKFKSFSYLYDEDQFISALSSDVAIVRGLPKDLREARKKIKFPTVSPKNSATPEYYVTEVLPKLSKSKVIGIIINGGKCLQSILPATLEEFQRLRCRVAFHALKFRPEIRALGNQIVSRLRVSGRPYLAYHPGLLRDTLAFHGCAELFQVCVIWIKFLM
;
A
#
# COMPACT_ATOMS: atom_id res chain seq x y z
N MET A 1 -35.84 -51.49 -28.72
CA MET A 1 -35.01 -50.44 -29.39
C MET A 1 -35.23 -49.01 -28.89
N LEU A 2 -36.40 -48.64 -28.35
CA LEU A 2 -36.72 -47.26 -27.94
C LEU A 2 -35.83 -46.65 -26.83
N LEU A 3 -35.41 -47.42 -25.81
CA LEU A 3 -34.59 -46.87 -24.72
C LEU A 3 -33.21 -46.39 -25.20
N LYS A 4 -32.58 -47.11 -26.13
CA LYS A 4 -31.28 -46.74 -26.71
C LYS A 4 -31.37 -45.41 -27.47
N SER A 5 -32.53 -45.10 -28.05
CA SER A 5 -32.78 -43.82 -28.74
C SER A 5 -32.91 -42.66 -27.75
N LYS A 6 -33.63 -42.86 -26.63
CA LYS A 6 -33.76 -41.83 -25.59
C LYS A 6 -32.43 -41.50 -24.92
N PHE A 7 -31.58 -42.51 -24.68
CA PHE A 7 -30.25 -42.29 -24.10
C PHE A 7 -29.33 -41.49 -25.03
N LYS A 8 -29.34 -41.79 -26.34
CA LYS A 8 -28.59 -41.03 -27.36
C LYS A 8 -29.09 -39.58 -27.46
N LEU A 9 -30.39 -39.36 -27.39
CA LEU A 9 -30.97 -38.01 -27.39
C LEU A 9 -30.56 -37.22 -26.13
N ALA A 10 -30.61 -37.84 -24.95
CA ALA A 10 -30.18 -37.20 -23.71
C ALA A 10 -28.68 -36.83 -23.71
N THR A 11 -27.82 -37.70 -24.25
CA THR A 11 -26.38 -37.40 -24.40
C THR A 11 -26.13 -36.27 -25.40
N ALA A 12 -26.85 -36.24 -26.52
CA ALA A 12 -26.76 -35.14 -27.49
C ALA A 12 -27.20 -33.79 -26.87
N ILE A 13 -28.31 -33.77 -26.13
CA ILE A 13 -28.78 -32.57 -25.42
C ILE A 13 -27.74 -32.11 -24.38
N GLY A 14 -27.15 -33.04 -23.62
CA GLY A 14 -26.11 -32.72 -22.64
C GLY A 14 -24.85 -32.10 -23.26
N ILE A 15 -24.40 -32.61 -24.42
CA ILE A 15 -23.25 -32.05 -25.15
C ILE A 15 -23.57 -30.65 -25.66
N VAL A 16 -24.77 -30.43 -26.20
CA VAL A 16 -25.20 -29.11 -26.69
C VAL A 16 -25.27 -28.08 -25.55
N LEU A 17 -25.82 -28.45 -24.39
CA LEU A 17 -25.86 -27.56 -23.21
C LEU A 17 -24.45 -27.23 -22.68
N SER A 18 -23.54 -28.21 -22.66
CA SER A 18 -22.14 -28.00 -22.26
C SER A 18 -21.41 -27.05 -23.22
N MET A 19 -21.58 -27.23 -24.54
CA MET A 19 -21.03 -26.32 -25.55
C MET A 19 -21.60 -24.92 -25.41
N LEU A 20 -22.91 -24.77 -25.17
CA LEU A 20 -23.54 -23.47 -24.98
C LEU A 20 -23.00 -22.76 -23.73
N SER A 21 -22.83 -23.49 -22.62
CA SER A 21 -22.23 -22.97 -21.39
C SER A 21 -20.78 -22.51 -21.60
N LEU A 22 -19.99 -23.30 -22.31
CA LEU A 22 -18.61 -22.94 -22.66
C LEU A 22 -18.56 -21.69 -23.54
N LEU A 23 -19.50 -21.56 -24.48
CA LEU A 23 -19.62 -20.39 -25.36
C LEU A 23 -20.01 -19.14 -24.57
N VAL A 24 -20.93 -19.26 -23.60
CA VAL A 24 -21.31 -18.15 -22.69
C VAL A 24 -20.13 -17.75 -21.80
N HIS A 25 -19.37 -18.71 -21.26
CA HIS A 25 -18.17 -18.42 -20.48
C HIS A 25 -17.07 -17.77 -21.33
N LEU A 26 -16.89 -18.19 -22.59
CA LEU A 26 -15.96 -17.55 -23.53
C LEU A 26 -16.43 -16.15 -23.93
N PHE A 27 -17.74 -15.94 -24.10
CA PHE A 27 -18.31 -14.63 -24.36
C PHE A 27 -18.15 -13.70 -23.16
N LEU A 28 -18.42 -14.17 -21.94
CA LEU A 28 -18.20 -13.41 -20.70
C LEU A 28 -16.71 -13.14 -20.47
N ALA A 29 -15.83 -14.08 -20.78
CA ALA A 29 -14.38 -13.86 -20.72
C ALA A 29 -13.93 -12.83 -21.76
N ASN A 30 -14.48 -12.87 -22.99
CA ASN A 30 -14.20 -11.88 -24.03
C ASN A 30 -14.87 -10.53 -23.77
N TYR A 31 -16.00 -10.47 -23.06
CA TYR A 31 -16.60 -9.19 -22.64
C TYR A 31 -15.85 -8.61 -21.46
N SER A 32 -15.43 -9.46 -20.52
CA SER A 32 -14.59 -9.05 -19.38
C SER A 32 -13.18 -8.68 -19.81
N ALA A 33 -12.64 -9.29 -20.87
CA ALA A 33 -11.41 -8.88 -21.52
C ALA A 33 -11.63 -7.75 -22.54
N GLY A 34 -12.84 -7.59 -23.08
CA GLY A 34 -13.24 -6.54 -24.01
C GLY A 34 -13.40 -5.17 -23.35
N GLY A 35 -13.49 -5.15 -22.00
CA GLY A 35 -13.25 -3.96 -21.19
C GLY A 35 -11.78 -3.55 -21.09
N ILE A 36 -10.84 -4.35 -21.63
CA ILE A 36 -9.52 -3.85 -22.00
C ILE A 36 -9.77 -2.96 -23.22
N THR A 37 -10.15 -1.72 -22.94
CA THR A 37 -9.90 -0.60 -23.83
C THR A 37 -8.51 -0.83 -24.41
N ARG A 38 -8.45 -1.19 -25.69
CA ARG A 38 -7.39 -0.67 -26.55
C ARG A 38 -7.46 0.83 -26.31
N TYR A 39 -6.67 1.31 -25.35
CA TYR A 39 -6.07 2.61 -25.48
C TYR A 39 -5.18 2.48 -26.72
N SER A 40 -5.81 2.52 -27.90
CA SER A 40 -5.32 3.36 -28.94
C SER A 40 -5.32 4.74 -28.28
N LEU A 41 -4.20 5.04 -27.61
CA LEU A 41 -3.78 6.41 -27.47
C LEU A 41 -3.61 6.86 -28.90
N HIS A 42 -4.70 7.39 -29.46
CA HIS A 42 -4.57 8.36 -30.51
C HIS A 42 -3.65 9.41 -29.88
N MET A 43 -2.40 9.46 -30.33
CA MET A 43 -1.37 10.37 -29.80
C MET A 43 -1.81 11.84 -29.87
N ASP A 44 -2.95 12.12 -30.51
CA ASP A 44 -3.55 13.43 -30.64
C ASP A 44 -4.54 13.78 -29.50
N ASP A 45 -5.02 12.83 -28.67
CA ASP A 45 -6.05 13.11 -27.63
C ASP A 45 -5.51 13.38 -26.20
N VAL A 46 -4.19 13.36 -25.99
CA VAL A 46 -3.58 13.52 -24.64
C VAL A 46 -2.95 14.91 -24.39
N LEU A 47 -3.03 15.83 -25.34
CA LEU A 47 -2.47 17.18 -25.15
C LEU A 47 -3.42 18.26 -25.68
N PRO A 48 -4.22 18.94 -24.84
CA PRO A 48 -4.89 20.18 -25.23
C PRO A 48 -3.95 21.40 -25.20
N PHE A 49 -2.65 21.22 -25.51
CA PHE A 49 -1.66 22.29 -25.43
C PHE A 49 -0.60 22.19 -26.54
N GLY A 50 -0.80 22.96 -27.61
CA GLY A 50 0.29 23.51 -28.44
C GLY A 50 0.94 22.58 -29.47
N PRO A 51 1.75 23.15 -30.38
CA PRO A 51 2.29 22.45 -31.55
C PRO A 51 3.20 21.28 -31.14
N ARG A 52 3.02 20.14 -31.82
CA ARG A 52 3.70 18.84 -31.65
C ARG A 52 5.08 18.95 -30.97
N PRO A 53 5.31 18.29 -29.82
CA PRO A 53 6.58 18.37 -29.14
C PRO A 53 7.65 17.68 -29.99
N ARG A 54 8.68 18.44 -30.40
CA ARG A 54 9.87 17.88 -31.07
C ARG A 54 10.42 16.72 -30.22
N PRO A 55 10.73 15.53 -30.78
CA PRO A 55 11.17 14.36 -30.01
C PRO A 55 12.42 14.61 -29.15
N ARG A 56 13.21 15.64 -29.47
CA ARG A 56 14.34 16.10 -28.64
C ARG A 56 13.96 16.66 -27.26
N ARG A 57 12.70 17.07 -27.02
CA ARG A 57 12.27 17.59 -25.70
C ARG A 57 11.96 16.49 -24.68
N LEU A 58 11.53 15.31 -25.11
CA LEU A 58 11.20 14.19 -24.20
C LEU A 58 12.45 13.66 -23.47
N TRP A 59 13.63 13.80 -24.08
CA TRP A 59 14.92 13.37 -23.55
C TRP A 59 15.83 14.55 -23.20
N GLY A 60 15.28 15.77 -23.12
CA GLY A 60 16.03 16.92 -22.64
C GLY A 60 16.43 16.74 -21.17
N SER A 61 17.44 17.49 -20.72
CA SER A 61 17.73 17.56 -19.28
C SER A 61 16.46 17.98 -18.56
N LEU A 62 15.91 17.09 -17.73
CA LEU A 62 14.79 17.44 -16.86
C LEU A 62 15.31 18.56 -15.96
N SER A 63 14.63 19.71 -15.97
CA SER A 63 14.79 20.71 -14.91
C SER A 63 14.76 19.95 -13.60
N THR A 64 15.76 20.18 -12.73
CA THR A 64 15.91 19.43 -11.49
C THR A 64 14.54 19.28 -10.83
N LEU A 65 14.14 18.03 -10.56
CA LEU A 65 12.83 17.67 -10.02
C LEU A 65 12.70 18.08 -8.55
N ASP A 66 13.23 19.26 -8.21
CA ASP A 66 13.27 19.87 -6.90
C ASP A 66 11.86 20.24 -6.42
N HIS A 67 10.87 20.27 -7.31
CA HIS A 67 9.46 20.44 -6.93
C HIS A 67 8.79 19.13 -6.49
N LEU A 68 9.38 17.96 -6.77
CA LEU A 68 8.81 16.66 -6.38
C LEU A 68 9.24 16.21 -4.98
N HIS A 69 9.53 17.15 -4.09
CA HIS A 69 9.83 16.79 -2.70
C HIS A 69 8.55 16.33 -2.01
N PRO A 70 8.61 15.23 -1.24
CA PRO A 70 7.46 14.83 -0.44
C PRO A 70 7.14 15.96 0.55
N TYR A 71 5.89 16.39 0.60
CA TYR A 71 5.40 17.35 1.60
C TYR A 71 5.26 16.66 2.97
N ALA A 72 6.39 16.20 3.51
CA ALA A 72 6.49 15.39 4.71
C ALA A 72 6.72 16.22 5.98
N LYS A 73 7.18 17.48 5.86
CA LYS A 73 7.38 18.35 7.02
C LYS A 73 6.03 18.85 7.53
N PRO A 74 5.77 18.80 8.85
CA PRO A 74 4.55 19.36 9.40
C PRO A 74 4.55 20.88 9.20
N ARG A 75 3.38 21.47 8.92
CA ARG A 75 3.26 22.93 8.77
C ARG A 75 2.98 23.63 10.08
N LYS A 76 2.44 22.90 11.06
CA LYS A 76 2.10 23.39 12.38
C LYS A 76 2.74 22.51 13.43
N ILE A 77 3.09 23.09 14.58
CA ILE A 77 3.49 22.31 15.74
C ILE A 77 2.26 21.52 16.19
N TYR A 78 2.37 20.20 16.20
CA TYR A 78 1.28 19.30 16.58
C TYR A 78 1.85 18.26 17.57
N PRO A 79 2.07 18.64 18.84
CA PRO A 79 2.80 17.82 19.78
C PRO A 79 2.03 16.52 20.05
N ALA A 80 2.75 15.40 20.19
CA ALA A 80 2.16 14.19 20.77
C ALA A 80 1.55 14.56 22.14
N LEU A 81 0.36 14.04 22.44
CA LEU A 81 -0.30 14.33 23.71
C LEU A 81 0.38 13.52 24.81
N ASP A 82 0.49 14.09 26.02
CA ASP A 82 1.23 13.48 27.13
C ASP A 82 0.58 12.20 27.70
N TYR A 83 -0.74 12.05 27.51
CA TYR A 83 -1.46 10.82 27.85
C TYR A 83 -1.49 9.88 26.65
N HIS A 84 -1.56 8.57 26.87
CA HIS A 84 -1.74 7.59 25.79
C HIS A 84 -2.94 6.67 26.11
N ASN A 85 -3.76 6.37 25.10
CA ASN A 85 -4.98 5.59 25.28
C ASN A 85 -4.73 4.08 25.41
N GLY A 86 -3.56 3.61 24.97
CA GLY A 86 -3.17 2.21 25.03
C GLY A 86 -2.23 1.82 23.89
N PHE A 87 -2.20 0.53 23.55
CA PHE A 87 -1.35 -0.07 22.53
C PHE A 87 -2.16 -0.62 21.36
N ILE A 88 -1.74 -0.30 20.14
CA ILE A 88 -2.25 -0.89 18.91
C ILE A 88 -1.24 -1.92 18.43
N TYR A 89 -1.63 -3.19 18.36
CA TYR A 89 -0.87 -4.20 17.61
C TYR A 89 -1.60 -4.50 16.31
N ALA A 90 -0.85 -4.71 15.23
CA ALA A 90 -1.45 -4.94 13.92
C ALA A 90 -0.87 -6.15 13.21
N LYS A 91 -1.72 -6.83 12.44
CA LYS A 91 -1.35 -7.89 11.50
C LYS A 91 -1.72 -7.45 10.10
N ILE A 92 -0.72 -7.41 9.22
CA ILE A 92 -0.89 -6.89 7.85
C ILE A 92 -0.83 -8.05 6.87
N TYR A 93 -1.91 -8.24 6.13
CA TYR A 93 -2.01 -9.19 5.03
C TYR A 93 -2.04 -8.45 3.70
N GLY A 94 -1.09 -8.74 2.83
CA GLY A 94 -1.09 -8.30 1.44
C GLY A 94 0.24 -8.53 0.75
N GLY A 95 0.32 -8.15 -0.51
CA GLY A 95 1.60 -8.00 -1.21
C GLY A 95 2.38 -6.78 -0.72
N PHE A 96 3.59 -6.59 -1.24
CA PHE A 96 4.51 -5.55 -0.78
C PHE A 96 3.91 -4.12 -0.82
N GLU A 97 3.25 -3.74 -1.90
CA GLU A 97 2.55 -2.45 -2.04
C GLU A 97 1.50 -2.24 -0.94
N LYS A 98 0.73 -3.29 -0.63
CA LYS A 98 -0.29 -3.28 0.42
C LYS A 98 0.32 -3.18 1.81
N ILE A 99 1.51 -3.72 2.02
CA ILE A 99 2.23 -3.65 3.29
C ILE A 99 2.64 -2.20 3.58
N GLN A 100 3.33 -1.55 2.64
CA GLN A 100 3.81 -0.18 2.83
C GLN A 100 2.64 0.79 3.10
N SER A 101 1.60 0.70 2.26
CA SER A 101 0.38 1.51 2.41
C SER A 101 -0.31 1.32 3.76
N SER A 102 -0.43 0.07 4.21
CA SER A 102 -1.03 -0.26 5.52
C SER A 102 -0.24 0.32 6.69
N ILE A 103 1.10 0.33 6.61
CA ILE A 103 1.93 0.87 7.70
C ILE A 103 1.76 2.39 7.79
N CYS A 104 1.73 3.09 6.66
CA CYS A 104 1.44 4.53 6.63
C CYS A 104 0.09 4.85 7.30
N ASP A 105 -0.96 4.11 6.95
CA ASP A 105 -2.29 4.29 7.54
C ASP A 105 -2.29 3.97 9.03
N LEU A 106 -1.64 2.89 9.46
CA LEU A 106 -1.54 2.50 10.87
C LEU A 106 -0.88 3.56 11.73
N VAL A 107 0.19 4.20 11.24
CA VAL A 107 0.84 5.30 11.97
C VAL A 107 -0.11 6.49 12.10
N ALA A 108 -0.85 6.84 11.04
CA ALA A 108 -1.85 7.90 11.10
C ALA A 108 -3.00 7.56 12.06
N VAL A 109 -3.48 6.31 12.07
CA VAL A 109 -4.50 5.82 13.00
C VAL A 109 -3.99 5.84 14.45
N ALA A 110 -2.76 5.40 14.70
CA ALA A 110 -2.16 5.44 16.02
C ALA A 110 -2.04 6.88 16.54
N ARG A 111 -1.66 7.82 15.67
CA ARG A 111 -1.69 9.25 16.01
C ARG A 111 -3.10 9.74 16.32
N LEU A 112 -4.08 9.35 15.50
CA LEU A 112 -5.47 9.82 15.60
C LEU A 112 -6.10 9.37 16.92
N LEU A 113 -5.80 8.14 17.33
CA LEU A 113 -6.28 7.55 18.57
C LEU A 113 -5.36 7.84 19.76
N ASN A 114 -4.31 8.64 19.57
CA ASN A 114 -3.32 8.96 20.59
C ASN A 114 -2.82 7.70 21.34
N ALA A 115 -2.38 6.72 20.56
CA ALA A 115 -2.03 5.38 21.01
C ALA A 115 -0.59 5.04 20.62
N THR A 116 0.04 4.17 21.41
CA THR A 116 1.37 3.63 21.10
C THR A 116 1.22 2.53 20.04
N LEU A 117 1.94 2.66 18.93
CA LEU A 117 1.96 1.64 17.89
C LEU A 117 3.00 0.57 18.23
N VAL A 118 2.58 -0.68 18.31
CA VAL A 118 3.51 -1.81 18.32
C VAL A 118 3.92 -2.11 16.88
N ILE A 119 5.20 -2.37 16.63
CA ILE A 119 5.70 -2.75 15.30
C ILE A 119 4.79 -3.84 14.70
N PRO A 120 4.22 -3.60 13.51
CA PRO A 120 3.22 -4.49 12.94
C PRO A 120 3.85 -5.81 12.48
N GLU A 121 3.10 -6.90 12.66
CA GLU A 121 3.47 -8.21 12.14
C GLU A 121 3.06 -8.32 10.66
N ILE A 122 4.02 -8.56 9.79
CA ILE A 122 3.75 -8.78 8.36
C ILE A 122 3.41 -10.25 8.16
N GLN A 123 2.25 -10.52 7.60
CA GLN A 123 1.81 -11.88 7.32
C GLN A 123 2.10 -12.19 5.86
N ALA A 124 2.86 -13.26 5.62
CA ALA A 124 3.13 -13.74 4.28
C ALA A 124 1.82 -14.13 3.58
N THR A 125 1.44 -13.37 2.55
CA THR A 125 0.29 -13.72 1.71
C THR A 125 0.69 -14.60 0.54
N THR A 126 1.96 -14.60 0.16
CA THR A 126 2.48 -15.34 -0.98
C THR A 126 3.16 -16.62 -0.51
N ARG A 127 2.59 -17.78 -0.88
CA ARG A 127 3.26 -19.10 -0.80
C ARG A 127 4.21 -19.32 -1.99
N ALA A 128 4.67 -18.24 -2.62
CA ALA A 128 5.51 -18.34 -3.81
C ALA A 128 6.83 -19.05 -3.45
N LYS A 129 7.23 -20.04 -4.27
CA LYS A 129 8.53 -20.71 -4.13
C LYS A 129 9.64 -19.67 -4.11
N GLY A 130 10.53 -19.74 -3.12
CA GLY A 130 11.70 -18.85 -2.99
C GLY A 130 11.57 -17.72 -1.97
N ILE A 131 10.37 -17.42 -1.45
CA ILE A 131 10.24 -16.45 -0.35
C ILE A 131 10.53 -17.17 0.97
N SER A 132 11.52 -16.67 1.72
CA SER A 132 11.88 -17.24 3.01
C SER A 132 10.68 -17.26 3.95
N SER A 133 10.52 -18.33 4.73
CA SER A 133 9.56 -18.36 5.85
C SER A 133 9.81 -17.27 6.89
N LYS A 134 11.03 -16.69 6.89
CA LYS A 134 11.44 -15.52 7.67
C LYS A 134 10.87 -14.19 7.15
N PHE A 135 10.19 -14.17 6.00
CA PHE A 135 9.43 -13.03 5.46
C PHE A 135 8.15 -12.80 6.28
N LYS A 136 8.28 -12.66 7.59
CA LYS A 136 7.18 -12.39 8.52
C LYS A 136 7.50 -11.28 9.51
N SER A 137 8.77 -10.89 9.64
CA SER A 137 9.16 -9.80 10.53
C SER A 137 9.26 -8.48 9.76
N PHE A 138 8.87 -7.39 10.41
CA PHE A 138 9.07 -6.04 9.92
C PHE A 138 10.57 -5.77 9.67
N SER A 139 11.44 -6.15 10.62
CA SER A 139 12.91 -6.15 10.50
C SER A 139 13.48 -6.95 9.34
N TYR A 140 12.72 -7.82 8.67
CA TYR A 140 13.21 -8.49 7.47
C TYR A 140 13.32 -7.52 6.29
N LEU A 141 12.39 -6.57 6.20
CA LEU A 141 12.28 -5.60 5.09
C LEU A 141 12.84 -4.23 5.46
N TYR A 142 12.49 -3.73 6.64
CA TYR A 142 12.70 -2.33 7.01
C TYR A 142 13.72 -2.20 8.14
N ASP A 143 14.36 -1.04 8.15
CA ASP A 143 15.22 -0.59 9.24
C ASP A 143 14.34 -0.15 10.43
N GLU A 144 14.24 -0.99 11.46
CA GLU A 144 13.36 -0.73 12.59
C GLU A 144 13.80 0.49 13.40
N ASP A 145 15.10 0.71 13.54
CA ASP A 145 15.66 1.83 14.30
C ASP A 145 15.38 3.16 13.60
N GLN A 146 15.56 3.19 12.28
CA GLN A 146 15.15 4.33 11.46
C GLN A 146 13.65 4.59 11.57
N PHE A 147 12.82 3.54 11.56
CA PHE A 147 11.36 3.70 11.65
C PHE A 147 10.93 4.31 12.98
N ILE A 148 11.47 3.83 14.11
CA ILE A 148 11.14 4.35 15.46
C ILE A 148 11.68 5.78 15.62
N SER A 149 12.95 6.01 15.28
CA SER A 149 13.60 7.31 15.48
C SER A 149 12.97 8.42 14.64
N ALA A 150 12.67 8.15 13.36
CA ALA A 150 12.08 9.12 12.44
C ALA A 150 10.65 9.56 12.79
N LEU A 151 9.95 8.80 13.66
CA LEU A 151 8.57 9.06 14.07
C LEU A 151 8.44 9.39 15.56
N SER A 152 9.56 9.47 16.28
CA SER A 152 9.60 9.69 17.74
C SER A 152 8.88 10.97 18.19
N SER A 153 8.89 12.03 17.38
CA SER A 153 8.16 13.28 17.65
C SER A 153 6.68 13.23 17.26
N ASP A 154 6.24 12.19 16.55
CA ASP A 154 4.90 12.08 15.99
C ASP A 154 4.05 11.08 16.77
N VAL A 155 4.54 9.85 16.90
CA VAL A 155 3.82 8.71 17.49
C VAL A 155 4.82 7.85 18.25
N ALA A 156 4.46 7.44 19.47
CA ALA A 156 5.25 6.47 20.22
C ALA A 156 5.18 5.10 19.53
N ILE A 157 6.35 4.54 19.19
CA ILE A 157 6.46 3.22 18.55
C ILE A 157 7.32 2.31 19.42
N VAL A 158 6.83 1.10 19.67
CA VAL A 158 7.53 0.08 20.48
C VAL A 158 7.65 -1.23 19.70
N ARG A 159 8.74 -1.98 19.94
CA ARG A 159 8.98 -3.26 19.23
C ARG A 159 7.99 -4.36 19.59
N GLY A 160 7.42 -4.30 20.78
CA GLY A 160 6.53 -5.30 21.32
C GLY A 160 5.69 -4.72 22.45
N LEU A 161 4.65 -5.46 22.83
CA LEU A 161 3.87 -5.10 24.01
C LEU A 161 4.74 -5.16 25.28
N PRO A 162 4.50 -4.26 26.26
CA PRO A 162 5.06 -4.36 27.60
C PRO A 162 4.88 -5.76 28.20
N LYS A 163 5.80 -6.18 29.10
CA LYS A 163 5.87 -7.57 29.61
C LYS A 163 4.54 -8.02 30.23
N ASP A 164 3.94 -7.19 31.06
CA ASP A 164 2.63 -7.38 31.70
C ASP A 164 1.51 -7.60 30.68
N LEU A 165 1.41 -6.73 29.67
CA LEU A 165 0.40 -6.85 28.61
C LEU A 165 0.66 -8.04 27.68
N ARG A 166 1.93 -8.41 27.48
CA ARG A 166 2.31 -9.59 26.70
C ARG A 166 1.93 -10.90 27.40
N GLU A 167 2.12 -10.98 28.72
CA GLU A 167 1.65 -12.13 29.51
C GLU A 167 0.12 -12.14 29.62
N ALA A 168 -0.51 -10.97 29.78
CA ALA A 168 -1.96 -10.85 29.73
C ALA A 168 -2.52 -11.34 28.39
N ARG A 169 -1.88 -11.05 27.25
CA ARG A 169 -2.28 -11.55 25.92
C ARG A 169 -2.32 -13.09 25.84
N LYS A 170 -1.49 -13.79 26.60
CA LYS A 170 -1.47 -15.26 26.64
C LYS A 170 -2.67 -15.81 27.42
N LYS A 171 -3.15 -15.06 28.41
CA LYS A 171 -4.27 -15.44 29.29
C LYS A 171 -5.63 -14.93 28.78
N ILE A 172 -5.63 -13.74 28.19
CA ILE A 172 -6.81 -12.96 27.79
C ILE A 172 -6.66 -12.57 26.32
N LYS A 173 -7.71 -12.83 25.54
CA LYS A 173 -7.78 -12.40 24.15
C LYS A 173 -8.21 -10.93 24.08
N PHE A 174 -7.27 -10.04 23.77
CA PHE A 174 -7.58 -8.63 23.54
C PHE A 174 -8.57 -8.44 22.37
N PRO A 175 -9.40 -7.38 22.40
CA PRO A 175 -10.32 -7.10 21.31
C PRO A 175 -9.54 -6.91 20.00
N THR A 176 -10.09 -7.44 18.92
CA THR A 176 -9.52 -7.33 17.59
C THR A 176 -10.57 -6.79 16.63
N VAL A 177 -10.18 -5.84 15.78
CA VAL A 177 -11.03 -5.27 14.73
C VAL A 177 -10.39 -5.50 13.36
N SER A 178 -11.22 -5.63 12.34
CA SER A 178 -10.77 -5.62 10.94
C SER A 178 -11.49 -4.50 10.21
N PRO A 179 -10.85 -3.32 10.08
CA PRO A 179 -11.44 -2.18 9.38
C PRO A 179 -11.78 -2.56 7.94
N LYS A 180 -12.88 -2.01 7.43
CA LYS A 180 -13.19 -2.08 6.00
C LYS A 180 -12.13 -1.30 5.21
N ASN A 181 -11.95 -1.67 3.94
CA ASN A 181 -11.12 -0.87 3.03
C ASN A 181 -11.67 0.56 2.98
N SER A 182 -10.76 1.53 3.08
CA SER A 182 -11.04 2.96 3.14
C SER A 182 -11.94 3.37 4.32
N ALA A 183 -11.77 2.74 5.50
CA ALA A 183 -12.46 3.17 6.72
C ALA A 183 -12.18 4.65 7.05
N THR A 184 -13.20 5.35 7.53
CA THR A 184 -13.10 6.78 7.81
C THR A 184 -12.43 7.06 9.16
N PRO A 185 -11.86 8.26 9.38
CA PRO A 185 -11.36 8.67 10.70
C PRO A 185 -12.41 8.53 11.80
N GLU A 186 -13.67 8.83 11.49
CA GLU A 186 -14.79 8.77 12.44
C GLU A 186 -15.03 7.34 12.93
N TYR A 187 -14.90 6.33 12.06
CA TYR A 187 -14.95 4.92 12.47
C TYR A 187 -13.90 4.61 13.54
N TYR A 188 -12.67 5.11 13.38
CA TYR A 188 -11.64 4.88 14.40
C TYR A 188 -11.98 5.55 15.73
N VAL A 189 -12.44 6.81 15.70
CA VAL A 189 -12.78 7.55 16.92
C VAL A 189 -14.01 6.98 17.62
N THR A 190 -15.01 6.51 16.89
CA THR A 190 -16.29 6.05 17.46
C THR A 190 -16.29 4.57 17.82
N GLU A 191 -15.63 3.72 17.03
CA GLU A 191 -15.70 2.25 17.21
C GLU A 191 -14.44 1.64 17.80
N VAL A 192 -13.27 2.19 17.47
CA VAL A 192 -11.97 1.61 17.84
C VAL A 192 -11.47 2.23 19.14
N LEU A 193 -11.56 3.56 19.29
CA LEU A 193 -11.09 4.27 20.48
C LEU A 193 -11.77 3.80 21.77
N PRO A 194 -13.11 3.63 21.86
CA PRO A 194 -13.72 3.17 23.13
C PRO A 194 -13.26 1.78 23.54
N LYS A 195 -13.08 0.88 22.56
CA LYS A 195 -12.56 -0.47 22.79
C LYS A 195 -11.11 -0.42 23.29
N LEU A 196 -10.27 0.39 22.64
CA LEU A 196 -8.88 0.60 23.04
C LEU A 196 -8.78 1.16 24.46
N SER A 197 -9.55 2.20 24.78
CA SER A 197 -9.52 2.83 26.11
C SER A 197 -9.94 1.85 27.22
N LYS A 198 -10.90 0.96 26.93
CA LYS A 198 -11.38 -0.07 27.87
C LYS A 198 -10.39 -1.21 28.09
N SER A 199 -9.81 -1.76 27.02
CA SER A 199 -8.91 -2.94 27.12
C SER A 199 -7.43 -2.60 27.24
N LYS A 200 -7.05 -1.33 27.05
CA LYS A 200 -5.68 -0.81 26.92
C LYS A 200 -4.87 -1.37 25.74
N VAL A 201 -5.34 -2.44 25.10
CA VAL A 201 -4.71 -3.06 23.94
C VAL A 201 -5.78 -3.44 22.92
N ILE A 202 -5.56 -3.09 21.66
CA ILE A 202 -6.42 -3.49 20.55
C ILE A 202 -5.61 -4.08 19.40
N GLY A 203 -6.16 -5.13 18.80
CA GLY A 203 -5.63 -5.74 17.59
C GLY A 203 -6.29 -5.17 16.34
N ILE A 204 -5.50 -4.82 15.33
CA ILE A 204 -6.01 -4.43 14.01
C ILE A 204 -5.55 -5.43 12.97
N ILE A 205 -6.49 -6.10 12.29
CA ILE A 205 -6.22 -7.00 11.17
C ILE A 205 -6.51 -6.27 9.87
N ILE A 206 -5.47 -6.04 9.07
CA ILE A 206 -5.58 -5.36 7.77
C ILE A 206 -5.51 -6.39 6.66
N ASN A 207 -6.61 -6.51 5.92
CA ASN A 207 -6.74 -7.42 4.79
C ASN A 207 -6.76 -6.62 3.49
N GLY A 208 -5.61 -6.51 2.81
CA GLY A 208 -5.59 -5.96 1.44
C GLY A 208 -5.18 -4.50 1.29
N GLY A 209 -4.70 -3.85 2.35
CA GLY A 209 -4.28 -2.45 2.34
C GLY A 209 -5.43 -1.45 2.53
N LYS A 210 -5.13 -0.16 2.44
CA LYS A 210 -6.11 0.94 2.54
C LYS A 210 -6.98 0.85 3.81
N CYS A 211 -6.39 0.68 4.99
CA CYS A 211 -7.21 0.62 6.21
C CYS A 211 -7.73 1.99 6.64
N LEU A 212 -7.23 3.07 6.04
CA LEU A 212 -7.75 4.43 6.21
C LEU A 212 -8.16 4.98 4.83
N GLN A 213 -9.18 5.85 4.81
CA GLN A 213 -9.59 6.52 3.58
C GLN A 213 -8.42 7.28 2.93
N SER A 214 -8.36 7.27 1.60
CA SER A 214 -7.18 7.73 0.87
C SER A 214 -6.98 9.25 0.97
N ILE A 215 -8.08 10.02 0.90
CA ILE A 215 -8.09 11.47 1.06
C ILE A 215 -8.70 11.77 2.43
N LEU A 216 -7.89 12.32 3.33
CA LEU A 216 -8.37 12.75 4.64
C LEU A 216 -9.05 14.12 4.53
N PRO A 217 -10.01 14.44 5.42
CA PRO A 217 -10.63 15.76 5.47
C PRO A 217 -9.55 16.83 5.72
N ALA A 218 -9.82 18.07 5.31
CA ALA A 218 -8.86 19.18 5.46
C ALA A 218 -8.43 19.42 6.93
N THR A 219 -9.27 19.07 7.89
CA THR A 219 -8.94 19.12 9.34
C THR A 219 -7.81 18.16 9.74
N LEU A 220 -7.57 17.10 8.96
CA LEU A 220 -6.55 16.08 9.18
C LEU A 220 -5.39 16.17 8.18
N GLU A 221 -5.13 17.36 7.61
CA GLU A 221 -4.08 17.52 6.60
C GLU A 221 -2.67 17.14 7.12
N GLU A 222 -2.39 17.39 8.39
CA GLU A 222 -1.12 16.99 9.01
C GLU A 222 -0.97 15.46 9.13
N PHE A 223 -2.09 14.73 9.18
CA PHE A 223 -2.08 13.25 9.14
C PHE A 223 -1.76 12.75 7.74
N GLN A 224 -2.22 13.45 6.70
CA GLN A 224 -1.82 13.15 5.32
C GLN A 224 -0.31 13.37 5.15
N ARG A 225 0.25 14.46 5.70
CA ARG A 225 1.71 14.69 5.71
C ARG A 225 2.47 13.64 6.50
N LEU A 226 1.94 13.21 7.64
CA LEU A 226 2.50 12.11 8.44
C LEU A 226 2.57 10.82 7.61
N ARG A 227 1.51 10.45 6.86
CA ARG A 227 1.54 9.27 5.97
C ARG A 227 2.69 9.35 4.95
N CYS A 228 2.92 10.53 4.37
CA CYS A 228 4.05 10.74 3.46
C CYS A 228 5.40 10.68 4.17
N ARG A 229 5.52 11.29 5.36
CA ARG A 229 6.76 11.21 6.15
C ARG A 229 7.11 9.76 6.46
N VAL A 230 6.11 8.96 6.84
CA VAL A 230 6.26 7.53 7.04
C VAL A 230 6.75 6.85 5.76
N ALA A 231 6.08 7.10 4.63
CA ALA A 231 6.39 6.45 3.36
C ALA A 231 7.81 6.74 2.83
N PHE A 232 8.26 8.00 2.92
CA PHE A 232 9.49 8.45 2.28
C PHE A 232 10.70 8.56 3.23
N HIS A 233 10.47 8.80 4.53
CA HIS A 233 11.54 9.08 5.49
C HIS A 233 11.67 7.99 6.57
N ALA A 234 10.57 7.46 7.10
CA ALA A 234 10.62 6.47 8.18
C ALA A 234 10.76 5.03 7.69
N LEU A 235 9.99 4.62 6.66
CA LEU A 235 10.02 3.29 6.07
C LEU A 235 11.18 3.11 5.10
N LYS A 236 12.41 3.15 5.63
CA LYS A 236 13.60 2.80 4.86
C LYS A 236 13.81 1.29 4.86
N PHE A 237 14.14 0.74 3.70
CA PHE A 237 14.66 -0.62 3.64
C PHE A 237 15.92 -0.75 4.49
N ARG A 238 16.18 -1.97 4.94
CA ARG A 238 17.41 -2.29 5.65
C ARG A 238 18.67 -1.86 4.88
N PRO A 239 19.78 -1.55 5.57
CA PRO A 239 21.05 -1.20 4.95
C PRO A 239 21.49 -2.14 3.81
N GLU A 240 21.33 -3.45 3.96
CA GLU A 240 21.80 -4.44 2.99
C GLU A 240 21.00 -4.37 1.67
N ILE A 241 19.68 -4.19 1.75
CA ILE A 241 18.81 -4.02 0.58
C ILE A 241 19.14 -2.71 -0.14
N ARG A 242 19.35 -1.62 0.61
CA ARG A 242 19.75 -0.31 0.04
C ARG A 242 21.12 -0.40 -0.63
N ALA A 243 22.09 -1.06 0.00
CA ALA A 243 23.43 -1.23 -0.55
C ALA A 243 23.40 -2.01 -1.87
N LEU A 244 22.61 -3.09 -1.94
CA LEU A 244 22.40 -3.84 -3.18
C LEU A 244 21.76 -2.97 -4.27
N GLY A 245 20.72 -2.20 -3.93
CA GLY A 245 20.09 -1.25 -4.85
C GLY A 245 21.08 -0.23 -5.40
N ASN A 246 21.86 0.39 -4.51
CA ASN A 246 22.91 1.35 -4.88
C ASN A 246 23.99 0.72 -5.78
N GLN A 247 24.34 -0.54 -5.55
CA GLN A 247 25.29 -1.27 -6.40
C GLN A 247 24.75 -1.55 -7.81
N ILE A 248 23.46 -1.85 -7.94
CA ILE A 248 22.81 -2.00 -9.25
C ILE A 248 22.83 -0.67 -9.99
N VAL A 249 22.44 0.42 -9.31
CA VAL A 249 22.44 1.77 -9.87
C VAL A 249 23.83 2.20 -10.31
N SER A 250 24.84 1.97 -9.46
CA SER A 250 26.21 2.35 -9.79
C SER A 250 26.70 1.64 -11.06
N ARG A 251 26.40 0.34 -11.21
CA ARG A 251 26.72 -0.44 -12.41
C ARG A 251 26.03 0.10 -13.67
N LEU A 252 24.76 0.48 -13.60
CA LEU A 252 24.05 1.09 -14.73
C LEU A 252 24.68 2.43 -15.13
N ARG A 253 25.11 3.22 -14.13
CA ARG A 253 25.76 4.53 -14.33
C ARG A 253 27.19 4.43 -14.89
N VAL A 254 27.89 3.30 -14.77
CA VAL A 254 29.27 3.13 -15.29
C VAL A 254 29.38 3.49 -16.78
N SER A 255 28.32 3.25 -17.57
CA SER A 255 28.31 3.57 -19.00
C SER A 255 28.32 5.07 -19.33
N GLY A 256 28.11 5.95 -18.34
CA GLY A 256 27.94 7.39 -18.52
C GLY A 256 26.65 7.79 -19.26
N ARG A 257 25.79 6.83 -19.62
CA ARG A 257 24.54 7.08 -20.34
C ARG A 257 23.36 7.19 -19.37
N PRO A 258 22.36 8.04 -19.67
CA PRO A 258 21.13 8.05 -18.91
C PRO A 258 20.41 6.69 -19.06
N TYR A 259 19.72 6.27 -18.00
CA TYR A 259 18.83 5.10 -18.02
C TYR A 259 17.42 5.51 -17.61
N LEU A 260 16.42 4.77 -18.10
CA LEU A 260 15.02 4.95 -17.74
C LEU A 260 14.59 3.83 -16.79
N ALA A 261 14.12 4.19 -15.60
CA ALA A 261 13.42 3.26 -14.72
C ALA A 261 11.92 3.42 -14.91
N TYR A 262 11.24 2.33 -15.26
CA TYR A 262 9.79 2.27 -15.43
C TYR A 262 9.24 1.08 -14.65
N HIS A 263 8.22 1.33 -13.83
CA HIS A 263 7.53 0.29 -13.09
C HIS A 263 6.08 0.19 -13.60
N PRO A 264 5.73 -0.87 -14.36
CA PRO A 264 4.45 -0.97 -15.07
C PRO A 264 3.23 -1.07 -14.14
N GLY A 265 3.43 -1.49 -12.88
CA GLY A 265 2.34 -1.68 -11.92
C GLY A 265 1.90 -0.43 -11.16
N LEU A 266 2.43 0.76 -11.47
CA LEU A 266 1.99 2.00 -10.82
C LEU A 266 0.67 2.48 -11.43
N LEU A 267 -0.43 2.00 -10.85
CA LEU A 267 -1.77 2.50 -11.14
C LEU A 267 -1.95 3.89 -10.52
N ARG A 268 -2.79 4.73 -11.14
CA ARG A 268 -3.12 6.09 -10.66
C ARG A 268 -3.57 6.10 -9.19
N ASP A 269 -4.32 5.08 -8.78
CA ASP A 269 -4.83 4.96 -7.41
C ASP A 269 -3.71 4.64 -6.39
N THR A 270 -2.69 3.88 -6.82
CA THR A 270 -1.49 3.61 -6.03
C THR A 270 -0.65 4.89 -5.89
N LEU A 271 -0.52 5.67 -6.97
CA LEU A 271 0.13 6.98 -6.92
C LEU A 271 -0.57 7.96 -5.98
N ALA A 272 -1.90 8.03 -6.03
CA ALA A 272 -2.70 8.86 -5.12
C ALA A 272 -2.52 8.41 -3.66
N PHE A 273 -2.33 7.10 -3.41
CA PHE A 273 -2.08 6.58 -2.07
C PHE A 273 -0.72 7.02 -1.50
N HIS A 274 0.29 7.11 -2.37
CA HIS A 274 1.63 7.61 -2.02
C HIS A 274 1.77 9.13 -2.15
N GLY A 275 0.73 9.80 -2.68
CA GLY A 275 0.70 11.22 -2.96
C GLY A 275 0.26 12.03 -1.75
N CYS A 276 1.19 12.77 -1.17
CA CYS A 276 0.84 13.98 -0.44
C CYS A 276 0.08 14.91 -1.38
N ALA A 277 -1.17 15.23 -1.04
CA ALA A 277 -2.12 15.97 -1.84
C ALA A 277 -1.48 17.19 -2.53
N GLU A 278 -1.85 17.36 -3.82
CA GLU A 278 -1.42 18.33 -4.86
C GLU A 278 -0.54 17.75 -6.01
N LEU A 279 0.04 16.56 -5.89
CA LEU A 279 0.91 16.00 -6.95
C LEU A 279 0.16 15.17 -8.02
N PHE A 280 -0.75 15.83 -8.76
CA PHE A 280 -1.28 15.33 -10.03
C PHE A 280 -0.52 15.98 -11.20
N GLN A 281 0.69 15.53 -11.56
CA GLN A 281 1.18 15.83 -12.91
C GLN A 281 2.29 14.97 -13.52
N VAL A 282 3.03 14.10 -12.81
CA VAL A 282 4.06 13.30 -13.52
C VAL A 282 4.37 11.97 -12.85
N CYS A 283 4.37 10.88 -13.63
CA CYS A 283 4.72 9.49 -13.33
C CYS A 283 6.13 9.23 -12.72
N VAL A 284 6.73 10.14 -11.96
CA VAL A 284 8.20 10.13 -11.74
C VAL A 284 8.64 9.73 -10.31
N ILE A 285 7.72 9.55 -9.36
CA ILE A 285 8.11 9.47 -7.94
C ILE A 285 8.74 8.13 -7.52
N TRP A 286 8.63 7.05 -8.32
CA TRP A 286 9.37 5.81 -8.04
C TRP A 286 10.85 5.81 -8.48
N ILE A 287 11.28 6.82 -9.26
CA ILE A 287 12.67 6.93 -9.71
C ILE A 287 13.60 7.40 -8.58
N LYS A 288 13.09 8.10 -7.57
CA LYS A 288 13.92 8.63 -6.46
C LYS A 288 14.41 7.59 -5.45
N PHE A 289 14.05 6.31 -5.58
CA PHE A 289 14.65 5.21 -4.79
C PHE A 289 15.72 4.40 -5.56
N LEU A 290 15.97 4.77 -6.82
CA LEU A 290 17.07 4.26 -7.65
C LEU A 290 18.02 5.39 -8.12
N MET A 291 17.86 6.63 -7.65
CA MET A 291 18.81 7.72 -7.90
C MET A 291 19.75 7.96 -6.71
#